data_AF-A0A0C5XVW7-F1
#
_entry.id   AF-A0A0C5XVW7-F1
#
_cell.length_a   1.000
_cell.length_b   1.000
_cell.length_c   1.000
_cell.angle_alpha   90.00
_cell.angle_beta   90.00
_cell.angle_gamma   90.00
#
_symmetry.space_group_name_H-M   'P 1'
#
loop_
_entity.id
_entity.type
_entity.pdbx_description
1 polymer ?
#
loop_
_entity_poly.entity_id
_entity_poly.type
_entity_poly.pdbx_seq_one_letter_code
_entity_poly.pdbx_strand_id
1 'polypeptide(L)'
;MVALAGISMLSASPVLAQGIGHTWFMRGSIVGTDTNGTIVCIGKADGVEVGQTLEVYRVINHPGPSKGVAPTYHRQLIGHVTVDHIYDDHFAHVSVKDGAPAKHDIVELRRSN
;
A
#
# COMPACT_ATOMS: atom_id res chain seq x y z
N MET A 1 -39.53 -23.43 -34.19
CA MET A 1 -39.52 -23.45 -32.72
C MET A 1 -38.13 -23.05 -32.26
N VAL A 2 -38.06 -22.08 -31.37
CA VAL A 2 -36.85 -21.40 -30.86
C VAL A 2 -36.07 -22.33 -29.93
N ALA A 3 -34.73 -22.31 -29.99
CA ALA A 3 -33.90 -22.71 -28.85
C ALA A 3 -32.78 -21.68 -28.65
N LEU A 4 -32.84 -21.07 -27.47
CA LEU A 4 -32.11 -19.90 -26.99
C LEU A 4 -30.58 -20.06 -27.03
N ALA A 5 -29.92 -18.97 -27.42
CA ALA A 5 -28.51 -18.72 -27.18
C ALA A 5 -28.20 -18.68 -25.66
N GLY A 6 -27.31 -19.55 -25.20
CA GLY A 6 -26.70 -19.46 -23.87
C GLY A 6 -25.44 -18.60 -23.94
N ILE A 7 -25.57 -17.29 -23.75
CA ILE A 7 -24.41 -16.42 -23.53
C ILE A 7 -24.02 -16.57 -22.05
N SER A 8 -23.03 -17.39 -21.78
CA SER A 8 -22.36 -17.44 -20.48
C SER A 8 -21.71 -16.07 -20.23
N MET A 9 -22.36 -15.24 -19.42
CA MET A 9 -21.74 -14.03 -18.92
C MET A 9 -20.59 -14.44 -18.00
N LEU A 10 -19.35 -14.39 -18.50
CA LEU A 10 -18.18 -14.39 -17.64
C LEU A 10 -18.27 -13.12 -16.78
N SER A 11 -18.70 -13.27 -15.54
CA SER A 11 -18.54 -12.26 -14.51
C SER A 11 -17.04 -12.08 -14.28
N ALA A 12 -16.43 -11.14 -15.02
CA ALA A 12 -15.07 -10.72 -14.77
C ALA A 12 -15.01 -10.19 -13.33
N SER A 13 -14.40 -10.98 -12.45
CA SER A 13 -14.17 -10.57 -11.07
C SER A 13 -13.31 -9.30 -11.08
N PRO A 14 -13.58 -8.30 -10.23
CA PRO A 14 -12.89 -7.01 -10.24
C PRO A 14 -11.39 -7.12 -9.91
N VAL A 15 -10.90 -8.32 -9.57
CA VAL A 15 -9.49 -8.66 -9.40
C VAL A 15 -8.65 -8.34 -10.65
N LEU A 16 -9.20 -8.48 -11.86
CA LEU A 16 -8.48 -8.20 -13.11
C LEU A 16 -8.31 -6.70 -13.42
N ALA A 17 -9.04 -5.81 -12.73
CA ALA A 17 -8.97 -4.35 -12.96
C ALA A 17 -7.84 -3.67 -12.15
N GLN A 18 -7.21 -4.38 -11.21
CA GLN A 18 -6.06 -3.91 -10.45
C GLN A 18 -4.79 -4.19 -11.28
N GLY A 19 -4.35 -3.23 -12.11
CA GLY A 19 -3.17 -3.39 -12.98
C GLY A 19 -1.89 -3.83 -12.22
N ILE A 20 -0.83 -4.20 -12.94
CA ILE A 20 0.43 -4.79 -12.40
C ILE A 20 0.98 -4.00 -11.18
N GLY A 21 0.79 -2.68 -11.15
CA GLY A 21 1.17 -1.83 -10.02
C GLY A 21 0.47 -2.18 -8.70
N HIS A 22 -0.81 -2.55 -8.74
CA HIS A 22 -1.58 -3.03 -7.57
C HIS A 22 -1.31 -4.52 -7.25
N THR A 23 -0.70 -5.27 -8.16
CA THR A 23 -0.44 -6.71 -7.99
C THR A 23 1.00 -7.00 -7.57
N TRP A 24 1.97 -6.15 -7.92
CA TRP A 24 3.40 -6.34 -7.61
C TRP A 24 3.92 -5.44 -6.48
N PHE A 25 3.35 -4.23 -6.36
CA PHE A 25 3.70 -3.25 -5.33
C PHE A 25 2.44 -2.92 -4.52
N MET A 26 2.15 -3.74 -3.51
CA MET A 26 1.10 -3.43 -2.54
C MET A 26 1.55 -2.22 -1.72
N ARG A 27 0.75 -1.15 -1.71
CA ARG A 27 1.09 0.12 -1.06
C ARG A 27 0.06 0.39 0.03
N GLY A 28 0.51 0.35 1.28
CA GLY A 28 -0.26 0.80 2.42
C GLY A 28 0.18 2.19 2.89
N SER A 29 -0.43 2.68 3.95
CA SER A 29 0.03 3.87 4.65
C SER A 29 0.08 3.63 6.15
N ILE A 30 0.89 4.41 6.85
CA ILE A 30 0.85 4.47 8.31
C ILE A 30 -0.46 5.16 8.71
N VAL A 31 -1.36 4.42 9.35
CA VAL A 31 -2.67 4.92 9.77
C VAL A 31 -2.66 5.46 11.20
N GLY A 32 -1.71 4.98 12.01
CA GLY A 32 -1.59 5.38 13.40
C GLY A 32 -0.21 5.09 13.96
N THR A 33 0.11 5.81 15.03
CA THR A 33 1.28 5.59 15.87
C THR A 33 0.78 5.78 17.30
N ASP A 34 0.82 4.74 18.11
CA ASP A 34 0.42 4.78 19.51
C ASP A 34 1.55 4.27 20.42
N THR A 35 1.26 4.08 21.71
CA THR A 35 2.25 3.58 22.69
C THR A 35 2.71 2.17 22.41
N ASN A 36 1.91 1.38 21.69
CA ASN A 36 2.23 0.00 21.34
C ASN A 36 3.02 -0.07 20.03
N GLY A 37 2.89 0.95 19.17
CA GLY A 37 3.81 1.25 18.07
C GLY A 37 3.11 1.73 16.80
N THR A 38 3.62 1.34 15.63
CA THR A 38 3.17 1.89 14.34
C THR A 38 2.22 0.92 13.64
N ILE A 39 1.05 1.40 13.23
CA ILE A 39 0.04 0.61 12.53
C ILE A 39 0.04 0.98 11.05
N VAL A 40 0.13 -0.03 10.19
CA VAL A 40 0.12 0.13 8.74
C VAL A 40 -1.11 -0.53 8.13
N CYS A 41 -1.64 0.08 7.09
CA CYS A 41 -2.69 -0.51 6.23
C CYS A 41 -2.06 -1.47 5.21
N ILE A 42 -1.39 -2.50 5.72
CA ILE A 42 -0.92 -3.67 4.97
C ILE A 42 -1.15 -4.88 5.87
N GLY A 43 -1.87 -5.89 5.41
CA GLY A 43 -2.21 -7.09 6.17
C GLY A 43 -2.12 -8.38 5.36
N LYS A 44 -2.81 -9.44 5.81
CA LYS A 44 -2.73 -10.77 5.19
C LYS A 44 -3.13 -10.78 3.72
N ALA A 45 -4.14 -9.99 3.34
CA ALA A 45 -4.59 -9.92 1.94
C ALA A 45 -3.53 -9.30 1.03
N ASP A 46 -2.65 -8.47 1.59
CA ASP A 46 -1.53 -7.88 0.88
C ASP A 46 -0.36 -8.86 0.69
N GLY A 47 -0.30 -9.92 1.50
CA GLY A 47 0.76 -10.93 1.49
C GLY A 47 2.00 -10.50 2.28
N VAL A 48 1.83 -9.66 3.30
CA VAL A 48 2.93 -9.29 4.21
C VAL A 48 3.21 -10.41 5.20
N GLU A 49 4.48 -10.59 5.56
CA GLU A 49 4.90 -11.60 6.53
C GLU A 49 5.58 -10.97 7.76
N VAL A 50 5.43 -11.61 8.92
CA VAL A 50 6.14 -11.20 10.14
C VAL A 50 7.66 -11.38 9.94
N GLY A 51 8.43 -10.38 10.38
CA GLY A 51 9.87 -10.29 10.19
C GLY A 51 10.27 -9.58 8.88
N GLN A 52 9.32 -9.34 7.97
CA GLN A 52 9.60 -8.66 6.72
C GLN A 52 9.93 -7.18 6.95
N THR A 53 10.96 -6.68 6.27
CA THR A 53 11.31 -5.26 6.27
C THR A 53 10.69 -4.57 5.08
N LEU A 54 10.01 -3.44 5.32
CA LEU A 54 9.30 -2.65 4.32
C LEU A 54 9.90 -1.24 4.23
N GLU A 55 9.92 -0.68 3.03
CA GLU A 55 10.38 0.68 2.77
C GLU A 55 9.25 1.69 3.09
N VAL A 56 9.60 2.80 3.74
CA VAL A 56 8.67 3.88 4.06
C VAL A 56 9.02 5.13 3.26
N TYR A 57 8.02 5.68 2.57
CA TYR A 57 8.17 6.88 1.73
C TYR A 57 7.21 7.99 2.14
N ARG A 58 7.70 9.22 2.20
CA ARG A 58 6.86 10.41 2.31
C ARG A 58 6.60 11.01 0.95
N VAL A 59 5.36 11.39 0.69
CA VAL A 59 5.01 12.21 -0.47
C VAL A 59 5.29 13.66 -0.14
N ILE A 60 6.23 14.27 -0.85
CA ILE A 60 6.57 15.69 -0.71
C ILE A 60 5.87 16.46 -1.82
N ASN A 61 5.02 17.41 -1.44
CA ASN A 61 4.35 18.34 -2.33
C ASN A 61 5.24 19.58 -2.55
N HIS A 62 5.48 19.91 -3.80
CA HIS A 62 6.06 21.18 -4.21
C HIS A 62 4.96 22.04 -4.84
N PRO A 63 4.50 23.08 -4.12
CA PRO A 63 3.53 24.02 -4.68
C PRO A 63 4.04 24.63 -5.98
N GLY A 64 3.13 24.87 -6.92
CA GLY A 64 3.46 25.59 -8.15
C GLY A 64 4.04 26.98 -7.83
N PRO A 65 5.04 27.45 -8.59
CA PRO A 65 5.70 28.75 -8.34
C PRO A 65 4.75 29.94 -8.50
N SER A 66 3.60 29.77 -9.15
CA SER A 66 2.60 30.80 -9.36
C SER A 66 1.20 30.21 -9.60
N LYS A 67 0.16 31.06 -9.56
CA LYS A 67 -1.22 30.65 -9.84
C LYS A 67 -1.33 30.08 -11.26
N GLY A 68 -1.98 28.93 -11.37
CA GLY A 68 -2.18 28.23 -12.65
C GLY A 68 -1.06 27.25 -13.01
N VAL A 69 0.06 27.23 -12.29
CA VAL A 69 1.07 26.18 -12.43
C VAL A 69 0.74 25.03 -11.47
N ALA A 70 0.63 23.82 -12.01
CA ALA A 70 0.30 22.63 -11.24
C ALA A 70 1.39 22.33 -10.19
N PRO A 71 1.02 21.84 -9.00
CA PRO A 71 1.99 21.33 -8.04
C PRO A 71 2.69 20.08 -8.59
N THR A 72 3.91 19.84 -8.13
CA THR A 72 4.63 18.59 -8.40
C THR A 72 4.78 17.78 -7.12
N TYR A 73 4.92 16.46 -7.27
CA TYR A 73 5.06 15.55 -6.14
C TYR A 73 6.26 14.65 -6.38
N HIS A 74 7.00 14.36 -5.32
CA HIS A 74 7.99 13.30 -5.35
C HIS A 74 7.94 12.46 -4.08
N ARG A 75 8.55 11.28 -4.15
CA ARG A 75 8.66 10.36 -3.02
C ARG A 75 10.05 10.49 -2.41
N GLN A 76 10.10 10.69 -1.10
CA GLN A 76 11.33 10.67 -0.34
C GLN A 76 11.35 9.41 0.53
N LEU A 77 12.40 8.58 0.42
CA LEU A 77 12.61 7.47 1.35
C LEU A 77 12.87 8.05 2.75
N ILE A 78 12.07 7.65 3.73
CA ILE A 78 12.14 8.13 5.11
C ILE A 78 12.86 7.13 6.01
N GLY A 79 12.76 5.84 5.69
CA GLY A 79 13.41 4.77 6.45
C GLY A 79 12.73 3.43 6.19
N HIS A 80 12.84 2.55 7.17
CA HIS A 80 12.33 1.19 7.08
C HIS A 80 11.60 0.79 8.36
N VAL A 81 10.63 -0.09 8.19
CA VAL A 81 9.89 -0.72 9.29
C VAL A 81 9.95 -2.23 9.16
N THR A 82 9.91 -2.93 10.28
CA THR A 82 9.85 -4.39 10.32
C THR A 82 8.49 -4.81 10.86
N VAL A 83 7.81 -5.68 10.13
CA VAL A 83 6.51 -6.24 10.53
C VAL A 83 6.73 -7.17 11.70
N ASP A 84 6.06 -6.94 12.82
CA ASP A 84 6.20 -7.77 14.02
C ASP A 84 4.90 -8.49 14.39
N HIS A 85 3.75 -7.98 13.95
CA HIS A 85 2.45 -8.61 14.15
C HIS A 85 1.49 -8.27 13.01
N ILE A 86 0.64 -9.23 12.62
CA ILE A 86 -0.42 -9.03 11.62
C ILE A 86 -1.76 -9.20 12.31
N TYR A 87 -2.56 -8.14 12.38
CA TYR A 87 -3.86 -8.16 13.04
C TYR A 87 -4.91 -8.90 12.20
N ASP A 88 -5.04 -8.51 10.93
CA ASP A 88 -6.07 -9.02 10.03
C ASP A 88 -5.64 -8.90 8.55
N ASP A 89 -6.61 -8.94 7.65
CA ASP A 89 -6.39 -8.86 6.22
C ASP A 89 -5.85 -7.51 5.75
N HIS A 90 -6.02 -6.45 6.54
CA HIS A 90 -5.72 -5.07 6.17
C HIS A 90 -4.65 -4.40 7.05
N PHE A 91 -4.47 -4.86 8.28
CA PHE A 91 -3.64 -4.16 9.26
C PHE A 91 -2.55 -5.04 9.84
N ALA A 92 -1.38 -4.42 10.00
CA ALA A 92 -0.24 -4.97 10.70
C ALA A 92 0.37 -3.92 11.63
N HIS A 93 0.99 -4.43 12.70
CA HIS A 93 1.88 -3.67 13.55
C HIS A 93 3.31 -3.79 13.01
N VAL A 94 4.03 -2.68 13.06
CA VAL A 94 5.43 -2.59 12.65
C VAL A 94 6.26 -1.82 13.67
N SER A 95 7.51 -2.24 13.79
CA SER A 95 8.53 -1.53 14.55
C SER A 95 9.42 -0.72 13.60
N VAL A 96 9.84 0.47 14.04
CA VAL A 96 10.74 1.31 13.25
C VAL A 96 12.15 0.73 13.33
N LYS A 97 12.71 0.36 12.18
CA LYS A 97 14.09 -0.12 12.08
C LYS A 97 15.06 1.07 11.98
N ASP A 98 14.71 2.05 11.15
CA ASP A 98 15.46 3.28 10.96
C ASP A 98 14.57 4.40 10.41
N GLY A 99 15.08 5.63 10.51
CA GLY A 99 14.38 6.83 10.07
C GLY A 99 13.36 7.36 11.07
N ALA A 100 12.51 8.26 10.60
CA ALA A 100 11.40 8.83 11.37
C ALA A 100 10.07 8.75 10.60
N PRO A 101 9.52 7.54 10.38
CA PRO A 101 8.20 7.35 9.80
C PRO A 101 7.13 8.13 10.57
N ALA A 102 6.15 8.67 9.86
CA ALA A 102 5.02 9.36 10.44
C ALA A 102 3.71 8.92 9.79
N LYS A 103 2.60 9.25 10.45
CA LYS A 103 1.25 9.04 9.92
C LYS A 103 1.14 9.61 8.49
N HIS A 104 0.46 8.85 7.63
CA HIS A 104 0.28 9.07 6.19
C HIS A 104 1.51 8.80 5.30
N ASP A 105 2.67 8.43 5.86
CA ASP A 105 3.74 7.92 5.01
C ASP A 105 3.31 6.59 4.36
N ILE A 106 3.75 6.39 3.13
CA ILE A 106 3.45 5.21 2.32
C ILE A 106 4.41 4.09 2.72
N VAL A 107 3.86 2.92 2.98
CA VAL A 107 4.64 1.69 3.21
C VAL A 107 4.53 0.83 1.95
N GLU A 108 5.67 0.40 1.40
CA GLU A 108 5.71 -0.35 0.15
C GLU A 108 6.12 -1.80 0.42
N LEU A 109 5.23 -2.74 0.08
CA LEU A 109 5.49 -4.16 0.07
C LEU A 109 5.91 -4.56 -1.35
N ARG A 110 7.15 -5.03 -1.48
CA ARG A 110 7.69 -5.58 -2.72
C ARG A 110 7.58 -7.09 -2.66
N ARG A 111 6.85 -7.71 -3.60
CA ARG A 111 6.92 -9.17 -3.78
C ARG A 111 8.27 -9.53 -4.37
N SER A 112 9.02 -10.37 -3.66
CA SER A 112 10.16 -11.11 -4.22
C SER A 112 9.62 -12.23 -5.10
N ASN A 113 10.20 -12.36 -6.29
CA ASN A 113 9.90 -13.40 -7.28
C ASN A 113 10.48 -14.75 -6.85
#